data_AF-A0A1H3SX94-F1
#
_entry.id   AF-A0A1H3SX94-F1
#
_cell.length_a   1.000
_cell.length_b   1.000
_cell.length_c   1.000
_cell.angle_alpha   90.00
_cell.angle_beta   90.00
_cell.angle_gamma   90.00
#
_symmetry.space_group_name_H-M   'P 1'
#
loop_
_entity.id
_entity.type
_entity.pdbx_description
1 polymer ?
#
loop_
_entity_poly.entity_id
_entity_poly.type
_entity_poly.pdbx_seq_one_letter_code
_entity_poly.pdbx_strand_id
1 'polypeptide(L)'
;MRETITTAVHDAGTVFSVPSISACASPRTLIYEVQCRYCRGIDRLDLELVRSCYHPGAVDHHVSFDGDRDQFIAWLDVELRKAAGSIRASWMA
;
A
#
# COMPACT_ATOMS: atom_id res chain seq x y z
N MET A 1 0.38 -22.41 -17.31
CA MET A 1 1.29 -23.20 -16.45
C MET A 1 0.95 -22.85 -15.00
N ARG A 2 0.18 -23.72 -14.32
CA ARG A 2 0.10 -23.93 -12.85
C ARG A 2 -0.36 -22.74 -11.95
N GLU A 3 -1.37 -22.81 -11.08
CA GLU A 3 -2.19 -23.91 -10.54
C GLU A 3 -3.57 -23.39 -10.11
N THR A 4 -4.63 -24.00 -10.63
CA THR A 4 -5.95 -23.99 -10.00
C THR A 4 -5.85 -24.88 -8.77
N ILE A 5 -5.94 -24.32 -7.56
CA ILE A 5 -6.06 -25.12 -6.34
C ILE A 5 -7.49 -25.67 -6.30
N THR A 6 -7.68 -26.83 -6.93
CA THR A 6 -8.87 -27.68 -6.76
C THR A 6 -8.58 -28.66 -5.63
N THR A 7 -9.15 -28.41 -4.46
CA THR A 7 -9.42 -29.46 -3.48
C THR A 7 -10.63 -29.07 -2.63
N ALA A 8 -11.80 -29.58 -3.01
CA ALA A 8 -12.88 -29.92 -2.08
C ALA A 8 -13.91 -30.83 -2.79
N VAL A 9 -13.74 -32.15 -2.63
CA VAL A 9 -14.82 -33.16 -2.54
C VAL A 9 -14.87 -33.53 -1.05
N HIS A 10 -15.96 -33.68 -0.30
CA HIS A 10 -17.28 -34.29 -0.48
C HIS A 10 -18.27 -33.61 0.51
N ASP A 11 -19.56 -33.39 0.25
CA ASP A 11 -20.70 -34.32 0.20
C ASP A 11 -21.92 -33.59 -0.44
N ALA A 12 -22.77 -34.31 -1.16
CA ALA A 12 -23.99 -33.83 -1.84
C ALA A 12 -23.85 -32.77 -2.95
N GLY A 13 -23.19 -33.10 -4.08
CA GLY A 13 -23.50 -32.62 -5.45
C GLY A 13 -23.55 -31.11 -5.74
N THR A 14 -23.29 -30.25 -4.77
CA THR A 14 -23.44 -28.80 -4.88
C THR A 14 -22.07 -28.19 -5.05
N VAL A 15 -21.82 -27.62 -6.23
CA VAL A 15 -20.63 -26.79 -6.46
C VAL A 15 -20.85 -25.47 -5.71
N PHE A 16 -20.28 -25.34 -4.52
CA PHE A 16 -20.16 -24.03 -3.90
C PHE A 16 -19.07 -23.25 -4.63
N SER A 17 -19.45 -22.20 -5.34
CA SER A 17 -18.49 -21.19 -5.78
C SER A 17 -17.97 -20.49 -4.53
N VAL A 18 -16.78 -20.89 -4.08
CA VAL A 18 -16.03 -20.09 -3.11
C VAL A 18 -15.64 -18.82 -3.86
N PRO A 19 -16.11 -17.64 -3.44
CA PRO A 19 -15.60 -16.40 -4.02
C PRO A 19 -14.07 -16.41 -3.88
N SER A 20 -13.35 -15.98 -4.92
CA SER A 20 -11.91 -15.73 -4.80
C SER A 20 -11.64 -15.00 -3.48
N ILE A 21 -10.57 -15.35 -2.75
CA ILE A 21 -10.16 -14.64 -1.51
C ILE A 21 -10.22 -13.11 -1.70
N SER A 22 -9.99 -12.61 -2.91
CA SER A 22 -10.10 -11.21 -3.30
C SER A 22 -11.51 -10.58 -3.16
N ALA A 23 -12.58 -11.37 -3.13
CA ALA A 23 -13.96 -10.90 -3.16
C ALA A 23 -14.58 -10.73 -1.76
N CYS A 24 -13.95 -11.28 -0.71
CA CYS A 24 -14.34 -11.08 0.69
C CYS A 24 -13.15 -10.54 1.49
N ALA A 25 -12.49 -9.51 0.95
CA ALA A 25 -11.47 -8.80 1.71
C ALA A 25 -12.15 -8.05 2.86
N SER A 26 -11.82 -8.42 4.09
CA SER A 26 -12.32 -7.70 5.26
C SER A 26 -11.82 -6.24 5.23
N PRO A 27 -12.52 -5.28 5.86
CA PRO A 27 -12.03 -3.91 5.97
C PRO A 27 -10.60 -3.83 6.54
N ARG A 28 -10.24 -4.74 7.46
CA ARG A 28 -8.89 -4.86 8.01
C ARG A 28 -7.87 -5.19 6.94
N THR A 29 -8.18 -6.15 6.06
CA THR A 29 -7.31 -6.56 4.95
C THR A 29 -7.10 -5.41 3.97
N LEU A 30 -8.17 -4.69 3.62
CA LEU A 30 -8.09 -3.55 2.70
C LEU A 30 -7.23 -2.41 3.24
N ILE A 31 -7.37 -2.08 4.53
CA ILE A 31 -6.53 -1.08 5.19
C ILE A 31 -5.07 -1.55 5.19
N TYR A 32 -4.82 -2.82 5.54
CA TYR A 32 -3.47 -3.39 5.56
C TYR A 32 -2.79 -3.32 4.20
N GLU A 33 -3.50 -3.65 3.12
CA GLU A 33 -2.97 -3.57 1.76
C GLU A 33 -2.61 -2.14 1.35
N VAL A 34 -3.43 -1.16 1.72
CA VAL A 34 -3.12 0.27 1.51
C VAL A 34 -1.86 0.67 2.29
N GLN A 35 -1.75 0.28 3.56
CA GLN A 35 -0.56 0.57 4.37
C GLN A 35 0.71 -0.06 3.78
N CYS A 36 0.65 -1.33 3.35
CA CYS A 36 1.78 -1.99 2.70
C CYS A 36 2.19 -1.31 1.38
N ARG A 37 1.20 -0.86 0.59
CA ARG A 37 1.44 -0.10 -0.64
C ARG A 37 2.11 1.24 -0.34
N TYR A 38 1.63 1.96 0.67
CA TYR A 38 2.20 3.22 1.14
C TYR A 38 3.67 3.04 1.55
N CYS A 39 3.96 2.11 2.47
CA CYS A 39 5.33 1.86 2.93
C CYS A 39 6.26 1.48 1.76
N ARG A 40 5.80 0.61 0.85
CA ARG A 40 6.56 0.26 -0.35
C ARG A 40 6.86 1.47 -1.23
N GLY A 41 5.91 2.39 -1.40
CA GLY A 41 6.08 3.62 -2.17
C GLY A 41 7.14 4.52 -1.54
N ILE A 42 7.07 4.72 -0.22
CA ILE A 42 8.04 5.50 0.55
C ILE A 42 9.46 4.92 0.44
N ASP A 43 9.62 3.62 0.72
CA ASP A 43 10.93 2.95 0.70
C ASP A 43 11.62 2.98 -0.66
N ARG A 44 10.83 3.06 -1.75
CA ARG A 44 11.30 3.03 -3.13
C ARG A 44 11.30 4.39 -3.81
N LEU A 45 10.89 5.46 -3.12
CA LEU A 45 10.68 6.79 -3.70
C LEU A 45 9.70 6.78 -4.90
N ASP A 46 8.71 5.89 -4.87
CA ASP A 46 7.65 5.78 -5.89
C ASP A 46 6.43 6.61 -5.46
N LEU A 47 6.46 7.89 -5.81
CA LEU A 47 5.49 8.88 -5.35
C LEU A 47 4.10 8.71 -5.99
N GLU A 48 4.02 8.16 -7.20
CA GLU A 48 2.72 7.83 -7.81
C GLU A 48 2.05 6.68 -7.07
N LEU A 49 2.84 5.70 -6.60
CA LEU A 49 2.33 4.64 -5.75
C LEU A 49 1.84 5.17 -4.39
N VAL A 50 2.55 6.13 -3.79
CA VAL A 50 2.10 6.83 -2.56
C VAL A 50 0.82 7.60 -2.83
N ARG A 51 0.74 8.38 -3.91
CA ARG A 51 -0.44 9.16 -4.34
C ARG A 51 -1.68 8.29 -4.47
N SER A 52 -1.54 7.06 -4.98
CA SER A 52 -2.64 6.10 -5.13
C SER A 52 -3.28 5.64 -3.81
N CYS A 53 -2.58 5.81 -2.68
CA CYS A 53 -3.09 5.46 -1.36
C CYS A 53 -4.06 6.51 -0.79
N TYR A 54 -4.15 7.69 -1.40
CA TYR A 54 -4.95 8.81 -0.91
C TYR A 54 -6.19 9.04 -1.77
N HIS A 55 -7.29 9.43 -1.10
CA HIS A 55 -8.48 9.91 -1.78
C HIS A 55 -8.17 11.20 -2.59
N PRO A 56 -8.82 11.46 -3.74
CA PRO A 56 -8.60 12.68 -4.52
C PRO A 56 -8.78 14.01 -3.76
N GLY A 57 -9.64 14.03 -2.75
CA GLY A 57 -9.86 15.18 -1.86
C GLY A 57 -9.20 15.05 -0.49
N ALA A 58 -8.18 14.21 -0.34
CA ALA A 58 -7.49 14.03 0.93
C ALA A 58 -6.67 15.28 1.31
N VAL A 59 -6.68 15.59 2.59
CA VAL A 59 -5.80 16.57 3.25
C VAL A 59 -4.93 15.77 4.21
N ASP A 60 -3.62 16.03 4.19
CA ASP A 60 -2.66 15.40 5.09
C ASP A 60 -2.18 16.42 6.13
N HIS A 61 -2.28 16.03 7.40
CA HIS A 61 -1.76 16.78 8.54
C HIS A 61 -0.58 16.00 9.11
N HIS A 62 0.63 16.41 8.71
CA HIS A 62 1.88 15.82 9.15
C HIS A 62 2.66 16.81 10.02
N VAL A 63 3.67 16.31 10.76
CA VAL A 63 4.41 17.07 11.78
C VAL A 63 4.76 18.51 11.36
N SER A 64 5.25 18.67 10.13
CA SER A 64 5.65 19.96 9.54
C SER A 64 4.95 20.26 8.20
N PHE A 65 3.84 19.60 7.92
CA PHE A 65 3.09 19.75 6.67
C PHE A 65 1.59 19.78 6.93
N ASP A 66 0.90 20.69 6.27
CA ASP A 66 -0.56 20.77 6.27
C ASP A 66 -1.01 21.20 4.87
N GLY A 67 -1.80 20.39 4.19
CA GLY A 67 -2.21 20.66 2.81
C GLY A 67 -2.88 19.50 2.10
N ASP A 68 -3.22 19.71 0.82
CA ASP A 68 -3.84 18.68 0.00
C ASP A 68 -2.87 17.55 -0.38
N ARG A 69 -3.41 16.42 -0.85
CA ARG A 69 -2.63 15.26 -1.29
C ARG A 69 -1.48 15.63 -2.24
N ASP A 70 -1.72 16.49 -3.22
CA ASP A 70 -0.73 16.75 -4.26
C ASP A 70 0.42 17.62 -3.70
N GLN A 71 0.08 18.57 -2.83
CA GLN A 71 1.04 19.33 -2.03
C GLN A 71 1.85 18.39 -1.11
N PHE A 72 1.20 17.41 -0.49
CA PHE A 72 1.85 16.43 0.38
C PHE A 72 2.85 15.56 -0.40
N ILE A 73 2.48 15.08 -1.59
CA ILE A 73 3.38 14.30 -2.44
C ILE A 73 4.59 15.11 -2.88
N ALA A 74 4.41 16.39 -3.24
CA ALA A 74 5.52 17.27 -3.59
C ALA A 74 6.45 17.54 -2.39
N TRP A 75 5.88 17.72 -1.19
CA TRP A 75 6.63 17.86 0.05
C TRP A 75 7.42 16.58 0.39
N LEU A 76 6.81 15.41 0.25
CA LEU A 76 7.43 14.11 0.49
C LEU A 76 8.65 13.88 -0.42
N ASP A 77 8.61 14.27 -1.71
CA ASP A 77 9.75 14.09 -2.62
C ASP A 77 11.01 14.77 -2.07
N VAL A 78 10.84 16.00 -1.57
CA VAL A 78 11.93 16.80 -1.01
C VAL A 78 12.46 16.16 0.27
N GLU A 79 11.57 15.79 1.20
CA GLU A 79 11.97 15.22 2.49
C GLU A 79 12.60 13.83 2.37
N LEU A 80 12.02 12.96 1.55
CA LEU A 80 12.56 11.61 1.35
C LEU A 80 13.92 11.64 0.67
N ARG A 81 14.18 12.58 -0.25
CA ARG A 81 15.51 12.74 -0.86
C ARG A 81 16.55 13.27 0.13
N LYS A 82 16.15 14.17 1.04
CA LYS A 82 17.02 14.61 2.15
C LYS A 82 17.38 13.41 3.05
N ALA A 83 16.38 12.61 3.42
CA ALA A 83 16.54 11.45 4.29
C ALA A 83 17.29 10.28 3.64
N ALA A 84 17.10 10.03 2.34
CA ALA A 84 17.83 9.01 1.59
C ALA A 84 19.34 9.30 1.54
N GLY A 85 19.74 10.58 1.58
CA GLY A 85 21.13 10.99 1.79
C GLY A 85 21.65 10.69 3.21
N SER A 86 20.77 10.68 4.21
CA SER A 86 21.10 10.51 5.63
C SER A 86 21.21 9.03 6.06
N ILE A 87 20.33 8.13 5.57
CA ILE A 87 20.32 6.72 5.99
C ILE A 87 21.62 5.97 5.60
N ARG A 88 22.28 6.36 4.50
CA ARG A 88 23.59 5.78 4.11
C ARG A 88 24.78 6.34 4.87
N ALA A 89 24.65 7.48 5.55
CA ALA A 89 25.77 8.16 6.22
C ALA A 89 25.97 7.74 7.68
N SER A 90 24.96 7.14 8.33
CA SER A 90 24.99 6.89 9.78
C SER A 90 25.37 5.47 10.22
N TRP A 91 25.41 4.48 9.32
CA TRP A 91 25.66 3.07 9.69
C TRP A 91 27.01 2.52 9.19
N MET A 92 27.90 3.42 8.74
CA MET A 92 29.23 3.09 8.18
C MET A 92 30.37 3.85 8.88
N ALA A 93 30.15 4.33 10.11
CA ALA A 93 31.16 4.94 10.96
C ALA A 93 31.26 4.19 12.30
#